data_AF-A0A955IUE6-F1
#
_entry.id   AF-A0A955IUE6-F1
#
_cell.length_a   1.000
_cell.length_b   1.000
_cell.length_c   1.000
_cell.angle_alpha   90.00
_cell.angle_beta   90.00
_cell.angle_gamma   90.00
#
_symmetry.space_group_name_H-M   'P 1'
#
loop_
_entity.id
_entity.type
_entity.pdbx_description
1 polymer ?
#
loop_
_entity_poly.entity_id
_entity_poly.type
_entity_poly.pdbx_seq_one_letter_code
_entity_poly.pdbx_strand_id
1 'polypeptide(L)'
;QRHPTNMHLSCHRAISVRRELIGMGVSSQKILAAGWGEMRPLVPNASNGNTPQNRRVEIYLRSGSSFAGAPMGSTTSVGVDTEGAPARNFDPTK
;
A
#
# COMPACT_ATOMS: atom_id res chain seq x y z
N GLN A 1 -17.88 -4.24 -6.81
CA GLN A 1 -16.94 -3.45 -5.96
C GLN A 1 -15.52 -3.86 -6.31
N ARG A 2 -14.58 -2.92 -6.47
CA ARG A 2 -13.18 -3.19 -6.91
C ARG A 2 -12.23 -3.67 -5.78
N HIS A 3 -12.71 -3.70 -4.52
CA HIS A 3 -11.93 -4.14 -3.37
C HIS A 3 -12.78 -5.08 -2.49
N PRO A 4 -12.22 -6.22 -2.03
CA PRO A 4 -12.98 -7.23 -1.31
C PRO A 4 -13.26 -6.88 0.16
N THR A 5 -12.46 -6.01 0.79
CA THR A 5 -12.68 -5.57 2.17
C THR A 5 -12.35 -4.09 2.35
N ASN A 6 -12.87 -3.48 3.43
CA ASN A 6 -12.54 -2.10 3.78
C ASN A 6 -11.04 -1.91 4.08
N MET A 7 -10.35 -2.97 4.50
CA MET A 7 -8.89 -2.98 4.62
C MET A 7 -8.22 -2.69 3.26
N HIS A 8 -8.59 -3.45 2.22
CA HIS A 8 -8.06 -3.26 0.87
C HIS A 8 -8.37 -1.86 0.31
N LEU A 9 -9.60 -1.39 0.51
CA LEU A 9 -10.01 -0.05 0.09
C LEU A 9 -9.18 1.04 0.79
N SER A 10 -8.95 0.93 2.09
CA SER A 10 -8.16 1.90 2.85
C SER A 10 -6.68 1.90 2.43
N CYS A 11 -6.08 0.73 2.22
CA CYS A 11 -4.72 0.61 1.70
C CYS A 11 -4.58 1.25 0.32
N HIS A 12 -5.54 0.98 -0.58
CA HIS A 12 -5.54 1.56 -1.92
C HIS A 12 -5.59 3.09 -1.90
N ARG A 13 -6.43 3.67 -1.03
CA ARG A 13 -6.50 5.14 -0.84
C ARG A 13 -5.19 5.71 -0.30
N ALA A 14 -4.60 5.07 0.72
CA ALA A 14 -3.32 5.52 1.30
C ALA A 14 -2.18 5.48 0.26
N ILE A 15 -2.12 4.42 -0.55
CA ILE A 15 -1.13 4.30 -1.64
C ILE A 15 -1.35 5.37 -2.71
N SER A 16 -2.61 5.67 -3.05
CA SER A 16 -2.94 6.71 -4.03
C SER A 16 -2.43 8.08 -3.57
N VAL A 17 -2.65 8.44 -2.30
CA VAL A 17 -2.14 9.70 -1.73
C VAL A 17 -0.61 9.72 -1.71
N ARG A 18 0.04 8.62 -1.33
CA ARG A 18 1.51 8.50 -1.39
C ARG A 18 2.04 8.75 -2.81
N ARG A 19 1.37 8.21 -3.83
CA ARG A 19 1.77 8.39 -5.23
C ARG A 19 1.67 9.85 -5.66
N GLU A 20 0.60 10.54 -5.29
CA GLU A 20 0.43 11.97 -5.57
C GLU A 20 1.52 12.81 -4.89
N LEU A 21 1.81 12.55 -3.61
CA LEU A 21 2.86 13.28 -2.88
C LEU A 21 4.26 13.07 -3.48
N ILE A 22 4.56 11.86 -3.97
CA ILE A 22 5.79 11.58 -4.72
C ILE A 22 5.81 12.39 -6.02
N GLY A 23 4.69 12.46 -6.74
CA GLY A 23 4.54 13.28 -7.94
C GLY A 23 4.76 14.77 -7.70
N MET A 24 4.43 15.26 -6.49
CA MET A 24 4.69 16.63 -6.04
C MET A 24 6.14 16.87 -5.57
N GLY A 25 7.01 15.86 -5.63
CA GLY A 25 8.45 15.99 -5.31
C GLY A 25 8.84 15.57 -3.88
N VAL A 26 7.93 15.00 -3.09
CA VAL A 26 8.29 14.44 -1.78
C VAL A 26 9.03 13.11 -1.97
N SER A 27 10.21 12.96 -1.36
CA SER A 27 10.97 11.71 -1.43
C SER A 27 10.16 10.52 -0.93
N SER A 28 10.13 9.45 -1.73
CA SER A 28 9.41 8.21 -1.42
C SER A 28 9.89 7.51 -0.14
N GLN A 29 11.14 7.77 0.26
CA GLN A 29 11.73 7.26 1.51
C GLN A 29 11.23 7.97 2.76
N LYS A 30 10.63 9.17 2.61
CA LYS A 30 10.06 9.95 3.71
C LYS A 30 8.58 9.65 3.95
N ILE A 31 7.96 8.78 3.13
CA ILE A 31 6.53 8.52 3.17
C ILE A 31 6.25 7.05 3.43
N LEU A 32 5.56 6.78 4.54
CA LEU A 32 4.94 5.50 4.84
C LEU A 32 3.43 5.62 4.60
N ALA A 33 2.84 4.60 3.95
CA ALA A 33 1.41 4.51 3.73
C ALA A 33 0.87 3.22 4.36
N ALA A 34 -0.23 3.32 5.09
CA ALA A 34 -0.90 2.20 5.73
C ALA A 34 -2.42 2.39 5.65
N GLY A 35 -3.15 1.27 5.56
CA GLY A 35 -4.62 1.24 5.66
C GLY A 35 -5.04 0.64 7.00
N TRP A 36 -6.01 1.29 7.66
CA TRP A 36 -6.55 0.84 8.95
C TRP A 36 -7.92 0.16 8.84
N GLY A 37 -8.51 0.13 7.65
CA GLY A 37 -9.87 -0.39 7.44
C GLY A 37 -10.86 0.27 8.40
N GLU A 38 -11.53 -0.55 9.21
CA GLU A 38 -12.53 -0.14 10.21
C GLU A 38 -11.97 -0.03 11.63
N MET A 39 -10.67 -0.35 11.83
CA MET A 39 -10.08 -0.54 13.16
C MET A 39 -9.80 0.76 13.92
N ARG A 40 -9.88 1.92 13.25
CA ARG A 40 -9.65 3.25 13.85
C ARG A 40 -10.76 4.24 13.46
N PRO A 41 -11.99 4.04 13.97
CA PRO A 41 -13.09 4.98 13.73
C PRO A 41 -12.82 6.31 14.45
N LEU A 42 -13.20 7.43 13.81
CA LEU A 42 -13.17 8.73 14.49
C LEU A 42 -14.43 8.92 15.33
N VAL A 43 -15.56 8.43 14.81
CA VAL A 43 -16.85 8.41 15.48
C VAL A 43 -17.41 6.99 15.44
N PRO A 44 -18.22 6.56 16.44
CA PRO A 44 -18.90 5.28 16.40
C PRO A 44 -19.68 5.12 15.08
N ASN A 45 -19.61 3.93 14.48
CA ASN A 45 -20.35 3.66 13.26
C ASN A 45 -21.86 3.70 13.56
N ALA A 46 -22.62 4.38 12.71
CA ALA A 46 -24.07 4.27 12.71
C ALA A 46 -24.50 2.81 12.46
N SER A 47 -25.71 2.46 12.91
CA SER A 47 -26.28 1.11 12.77
C SER A 47 -26.35 0.63 11.31
N ASN A 48 -26.46 1.56 10.36
CA ASN A 48 -26.45 1.28 8.92
C ASN A 48 -25.03 1.11 8.31
N GLY A 49 -23.97 1.21 9.12
CA GLY A 49 -22.57 1.14 8.69
C GLY A 49 -22.11 2.32 7.82
N ASN A 50 -22.99 3.26 7.49
CA ASN A 50 -22.71 4.37 6.60
C ASN A 50 -22.38 5.61 7.42
N THR A 51 -21.09 5.75 7.76
CA THR A 51 -20.59 6.91 8.50
C THR A 51 -19.54 7.63 7.66
N PRO A 52 -19.94 8.61 6.82
CA PRO A 52 -19.03 9.31 5.91
C PRO A 52 -17.80 9.92 6.60
N GLN A 53 -17.95 10.36 7.86
CA GLN A 53 -16.88 10.94 8.68
C GLN A 53 -15.71 9.97 8.89
N ASN A 54 -15.96 8.66 8.87
CA ASN A 54 -14.93 7.64 9.02
C ASN A 54 -14.15 7.36 7.71
N ARG A 55 -14.58 7.90 6.56
CA ARG A 55 -13.94 7.69 5.25
C ARG A 55 -12.87 8.75 4.95
N ARG A 56 -11.80 8.76 5.76
CA ARG A 56 -10.72 9.77 5.67
C ARG A 56 -9.33 9.15 5.43
N VAL A 57 -8.39 10.00 5.04
CA VAL A 57 -6.94 9.71 5.04
C VAL A 57 -6.29 10.72 5.98
N GLU A 58 -5.48 10.24 6.91
CA GLU A 58 -4.75 11.08 7.87
C GLU A 58 -3.27 11.15 7.49
N ILE A 59 -2.68 12.35 7.57
CA ILE A 59 -1.27 12.58 7.28
C ILE A 59 -0.60 13.08 8.56
N TYR A 60 0.31 12.27 9.09
CA TYR A 60 1.11 12.62 10.26
C TYR A 60 2.47 13.14 9.82
N LEU A 61 2.80 14.37 10.19
CA LEU A 61 4.09 14.98 9.92
C LEU A 61 5.00 14.78 11.12
N ARG A 62 6.20 14.26 10.88
CA ARG A 62 7.25 14.14 11.89
C ARG A 62 8.41 15.05 11.49
N SER A 63 8.76 16.01 12.34
CA SER A 63 9.98 16.81 12.15
C SER A 63 11.20 15.92 12.41
N GLY A 64 12.19 15.98 11.51
CA GLY A 64 13.15 14.90 11.26
C GLY A 64 13.97 14.44 12.47
N SER A 65 14.18 13.14 12.55
CA SER A 65 15.51 12.62 12.23
C SER A 65 15.37 11.86 10.93
N SER A 66 16.39 11.90 10.07
CA SER A 66 16.55 10.96 8.96
C SER A 66 16.06 9.59 9.43
N PHE A 67 15.05 9.04 8.77
CA PHE A 67 14.75 7.63 8.92
C PHE A 67 16.05 6.92 8.61
N ALA A 68 16.76 6.45 9.63
CA ALA A 68 17.87 5.52 9.50
C ALA A 68 17.25 4.17 9.08
N GLY A 69 16.55 4.17 7.95
CA GLY A 69 16.40 2.98 7.15
C GLY A 69 17.79 2.70 6.65
N ALA A 70 18.39 1.62 7.14
CA ALA A 70 19.54 1.00 6.53
C ALA A 70 19.36 1.03 4.99
N PRO A 71 20.44 1.26 4.21
CA PRO A 71 20.34 1.33 2.77
C PRO A 71 19.76 0.00 2.25
N MET A 72 18.47 -0.01 1.91
CA MET A 72 17.89 -1.06 1.10
C MET A 72 18.48 -0.91 -0.29
N GLY A 73 19.55 -1.66 -0.52
CA GLY A 73 20.03 -2.12 -1.81
C GLY A 73 19.95 -1.12 -2.95
N SER A 74 21.07 -0.44 -3.20
CA SER A 74 21.47 -0.11 -4.55
C SER A 74 21.26 -1.33 -5.46
N THR A 75 20.49 -1.14 -6.51
CA THR A 75 20.48 -1.87 -7.78
C THR A 75 21.51 -3.00 -7.89
N THR A 76 21.05 -4.24 -7.87
CA THR A 76 21.66 -5.28 -8.72
C THR A 76 20.59 -5.71 -9.71
N SER A 77 20.75 -5.22 -10.94
CA SER A 77 20.13 -5.78 -12.12
C SER A 77 20.42 -7.28 -12.17
N VAL A 78 19.42 -8.11 -11.90
CA VAL A 78 19.49 -9.54 -12.23
C VAL A 78 19.36 -9.62 -13.75
N GLY A 79 20.46 -9.97 -14.42
CA GLY A 79 20.45 -10.36 -15.82
C GLY A 79 19.47 -11.51 -16.01
N VAL A 80 18.45 -11.29 -16.84
CA VAL A 80 17.51 -12.34 -17.23
C VAL A 80 18.19 -13.10 -18.36
N ASP A 81 19.00 -14.09 -18.00
CA ASP A 81 19.54 -15.04 -18.94
C ASP A 81 18.36 -15.80 -19.56
N THR A 82 18.22 -15.66 -20.88
CA THR A 82 17.24 -16.38 -21.67
C THR A 82 17.69 -17.83 -21.78
N GLU A 83 17.07 -18.74 -21.03
CA GLU A 83 17.22 -20.17 -21.30
C GLU A 83 15.96 -20.97 -20.97
N GLY A 84 15.34 -21.50 -22.03
CA GLY A 84 14.76 -22.85 -22.05
C GLY A 84 13.52 -23.14 -21.22
N ALA A 85 12.33 -22.94 -21.81
CA ALA A 85 11.17 -23.75 -21.47
C ALA A 85 11.46 -25.25 -21.72
N PRO A 86 10.93 -26.14 -20.86
CA PRO A 86 9.85 -26.98 -21.39
C PRO A 86 8.59 -26.97 -20.52
N ALA A 87 7.45 -26.88 -21.19
CA ALA A 87 6.12 -26.90 -20.60
C ALA A 87 5.87 -28.17 -19.79
N ARG A 88 5.56 -28.02 -18.50
CA ARG A 88 4.95 -29.09 -17.70
C ARG A 88 3.45 -28.82 -17.64
N ASN A 89 2.70 -29.57 -18.45
CA ASN A 89 1.24 -29.61 -18.34
C ASN A 89 0.88 -30.20 -16.98
N PHE A 90 0.27 -29.38 -16.12
CA PHE A 90 -0.25 -29.80 -14.82
C PHE A 90 -1.70 -30.25 -15.02
N ASP A 91 -1.97 -31.54 -14.84
CA ASP A 91 -3.31 -32.13 -14.94
C ASP A 91 -3.96 -32.16 -13.55
N PRO A 92 -5.06 -31.40 -13.30
CA PRO A 92 -5.58 -31.20 -11.95
C PRO A 92 -6.57 -32.29 -11.47
N THR A 93 -6.53 -33.52 -11.99
CA THR A 93 -7.48 -34.59 -11.58
C THR A 93 -6.85 -35.94 -11.17
N LYS A 94 -5.63 -35.93 -10.63
CA LYS A 94 -5.14 -37.04 -9.78
C LYS A 94 -4.76 -36.55 -8.39
#